data_AF-A0A950T770-F1
#
_entry.id   AF-A0A950T770-F1
#
_cell.length_a   1.000
_cell.length_b   1.000
_cell.length_c   1.000
_cell.angle_alpha   90.00
_cell.angle_beta   90.00
_cell.angle_gamma   90.00
#
_symmetry.space_group_name_H-M   'P 1'
#
loop_
_entity.id
_entity.type
_entity.pdbx_description
1 polymer ?
#
loop_
_entity_poly.entity_id
_entity_poly.type
_entity_poly.pdbx_seq_one_letter_code
_entity_poly.pdbx_strand_id
1 'polypeptide(L)'
;AAKLMGRWRSGAPLVLAPQQDDPELVADRQRNNNFNYGQMDPQGLACPIGAHLRRVNPRDTINNLSRRRLIRLGLPYGPLLPEGTPDDGMDRGIAIFFGCASLSRQFEFVQKDWINAPKFQGLDQDKDPIVGDHDGTYNMTIQKRPIKKTLRGLPRFTTVKGGAYFFLPGLQALRLLANG
;
A
#
# COMPACT_ATOMS: atom_id res chain seq x y z
N ALA A 1 -8.19 9.73 6.55
CA ALA A 1 -7.48 9.30 5.33
C ALA A 1 -6.03 8.88 5.61
N ALA A 2 -5.15 9.76 6.13
CA ALA A 2 -3.72 9.45 6.29
C ALA A 2 -3.43 8.15 7.07
N LYS A 3 -4.18 7.88 8.15
CA LYS A 3 -4.07 6.64 8.96
C LYS A 3 -4.42 5.36 8.18
N LEU A 4 -5.22 5.44 7.12
CA LEU A 4 -5.51 4.30 6.23
C LEU A 4 -4.32 4.05 5.28
N MET A 5 -3.70 5.11 4.79
CA MET A 5 -2.61 5.02 3.82
C MET A 5 -1.24 4.72 4.48
N GLY A 6 -0.94 5.36 5.61
CA GLY A 6 0.39 5.36 6.26
C GLY A 6 1.23 6.61 5.94
N ARG A 7 0.72 7.50 5.09
CA ARG A 7 1.28 8.80 4.72
C ARG A 7 0.18 9.86 4.63
N TRP A 8 0.54 11.12 4.81
CA TRP A 8 -0.30 12.27 4.46
C TRP A 8 -0.47 12.38 2.95
N ARG A 9 -1.43 13.19 2.49
CA ARG A 9 -1.66 13.43 1.05
C ARG A 9 -0.44 14.05 0.37
N SER A 10 0.32 14.89 1.09
CA SER A 10 1.62 15.42 0.63
C SER A 10 2.63 14.32 0.33
N GLY A 11 2.53 13.17 1.00
CA GLY A 11 3.54 12.11 1.02
C GLY A 11 4.29 11.98 2.35
N ALA A 12 4.12 12.87 3.34
CA ALA A 12 4.85 12.78 4.60
C ALA A 12 4.50 11.49 5.36
N PRO A 13 5.48 10.69 5.84
CA PRO A 13 5.20 9.44 6.55
C PRO A 13 4.72 9.68 7.98
N LEU A 14 3.65 8.99 8.36
CA LEU A 14 3.05 9.16 9.69
C LEU A 14 3.97 8.78 10.85
N VAL A 15 4.98 7.94 10.61
CA VAL A 15 5.99 7.61 11.63
C VAL A 15 6.84 8.84 11.99
N LEU A 16 7.14 9.71 11.02
CA LEU A 16 7.95 10.91 11.23
C LEU A 16 7.10 12.16 11.50
N ALA A 17 5.88 12.21 10.96
CA ALA A 17 4.94 13.31 11.14
C ALA A 17 3.57 12.77 11.62
N PRO A 18 3.43 12.33 12.89
CA PRO A 18 2.23 11.63 13.36
C PRO A 18 0.99 12.51 13.55
N GLN A 19 1.18 13.79 13.88
CA GLN A 19 0.12 14.70 14.30
C GLN A 19 -0.35 15.64 13.19
N GLN A 20 0.58 16.14 12.37
CA GLN A 20 0.29 17.10 11.30
C GLN A 20 1.09 16.75 10.04
N ASP A 21 0.61 17.24 8.90
CA ASP A 21 1.33 17.11 7.63
C ASP A 21 2.61 17.95 7.65
N ASP A 22 3.61 17.51 6.88
CA ASP A 22 4.92 18.17 6.78
C ASP A 22 5.43 18.09 5.32
N PRO A 23 5.04 19.06 4.46
CA PRO A 23 5.50 19.11 3.07
C PRO A 23 7.02 19.30 2.91
N GLU A 24 7.69 19.96 3.86
CA GLU A 24 9.15 20.14 3.82
C GLU A 24 9.88 18.81 4.00
N LEU A 25 9.38 17.96 4.90
CA LEU A 25 9.86 16.59 5.03
C LEU A 25 9.72 15.80 3.73
N VAL A 26 8.67 16.03 2.92
CA VAL A 26 8.49 15.35 1.63
C VAL A 26 9.57 15.72 0.62
N ALA A 27 9.92 17.01 0.56
CA ALA A 27 10.94 17.52 -0.35
C ALA A 27 12.35 16.96 -0.03
N ASP A 28 12.59 16.60 1.23
CA ASP A 28 13.85 16.02 1.67
C ASP A 28 13.96 14.52 1.32
N ARG A 29 14.67 14.23 0.23
CA ARG A 29 14.90 12.86 -0.26
C ARG A 29 15.69 11.96 0.71
N GLN A 30 16.43 12.54 1.66
CA GLN A 30 17.18 11.78 2.66
C GLN A 30 16.31 11.41 3.86
N ARG A 31 15.25 12.19 4.14
CA ARG A 31 14.38 11.97 5.31
C ARG A 31 13.02 11.36 4.98
N ASN A 32 12.42 11.67 3.83
CA ASN A 32 11.02 11.33 3.51
C ASN A 32 10.68 9.82 3.52
N ASN A 33 11.69 8.95 3.50
CA ASN A 33 11.54 7.50 3.59
C ASN A 33 12.47 6.84 4.61
N ASN A 34 13.28 7.63 5.34
CA ASN A 34 14.23 7.13 6.33
C ASN A 34 13.54 6.91 7.69
N PHE A 35 12.79 5.81 7.77
CA PHE A 35 12.15 5.37 9.00
C PHE A 35 11.99 3.86 9.01
N ASN A 36 11.70 3.30 10.17
CA ASN A 36 11.40 1.90 10.37
C ASN A 36 10.15 1.75 11.23
N TYR A 37 9.44 0.63 11.11
CA TYR A 37 8.21 0.41 11.87
C TYR A 37 8.50 -0.27 13.20
N GLY A 38 9.37 -1.28 13.23
CA GLY A 38 9.66 -2.05 14.45
C GLY A 38 10.43 -1.22 15.47
N GLN A 39 11.46 -0.52 15.02
CA GLN A 39 12.31 0.31 15.89
C GLN A 39 11.62 1.60 16.35
N MET A 40 10.87 2.27 15.47
CA MET A 40 10.35 3.62 15.74
C MET A 40 8.87 3.66 16.12
N ASP A 41 8.06 2.70 15.66
CA ASP A 41 6.61 2.64 15.93
C ASP A 41 6.11 1.19 16.11
N PRO A 42 6.69 0.41 17.04
CA PRO A 42 6.39 -1.02 17.19
C PRO A 42 4.92 -1.28 17.50
N GLN A 43 4.27 -0.35 18.19
CA GLN A 43 2.87 -0.47 18.61
C GLN A 43 1.87 0.14 17.60
N GLY A 44 2.34 0.76 16.52
CA GLY A 44 1.46 1.34 15.49
C GLY A 44 0.69 2.59 15.92
N LEU A 45 1.15 3.29 16.96
CA LEU A 45 0.48 4.49 17.49
C LEU A 45 0.58 5.66 16.49
N ALA A 46 1.73 5.75 15.80
CA ALA A 46 1.95 6.76 14.76
C ALA A 46 1.38 6.31 13.41
N CYS A 47 1.76 5.15 12.91
CA CYS A 47 1.24 4.56 11.68
C CYS A 47 0.56 3.23 11.99
N PRO A 48 -0.77 3.11 11.80
CA PRO A 48 -1.48 1.88 12.14
C PRO A 48 -0.88 0.65 11.47
N ILE A 49 -0.90 -0.47 12.17
CA ILE A 49 -0.35 -1.76 11.68
C ILE A 49 -1.00 -2.16 10.36
N GLY A 50 -2.31 -1.92 10.23
CA GLY A 50 -3.09 -2.23 9.04
C GLY A 50 -3.01 -1.18 7.93
N ALA A 51 -2.26 -0.09 8.09
CA ALA A 51 -2.17 0.95 7.07
C ALA A 51 -1.53 0.43 5.78
N HIS A 52 -2.05 0.86 4.63
CA HIS A 52 -1.68 0.34 3.31
C HIS A 52 -0.16 0.20 3.12
N LEU A 53 0.58 1.31 3.30
CA LEU A 53 2.03 1.34 3.12
C LEU A 53 2.81 0.47 4.10
N ARG A 54 2.29 0.27 5.32
CA ARG A 54 2.90 -0.62 6.32
C ARG A 54 2.66 -2.09 5.99
N ARG A 55 1.50 -2.44 5.41
CA ARG A 55 1.22 -3.80 4.95
C ARG A 55 2.03 -4.16 3.71
N VAL A 56 2.07 -3.30 2.70
CA VAL A 56 2.79 -3.61 1.45
C VAL A 56 4.32 -3.56 1.60
N ASN A 57 4.82 -2.91 2.65
CA ASN A 57 6.22 -2.93 3.01
C ASN A 57 6.40 -2.84 4.54
N PRO A 58 6.41 -3.97 5.26
CA PRO A 58 6.51 -3.99 6.72
C PRO A 58 7.90 -3.60 7.27
N ARG A 59 8.87 -3.31 6.40
CA ARG A 59 10.23 -2.88 6.76
C ARG A 59 10.92 -3.89 7.68
N ASP A 60 11.44 -3.40 8.81
CA ASP A 60 12.19 -4.11 9.84
C ASP A 60 11.34 -5.03 10.73
N THR A 61 10.02 -5.06 10.54
CA THR A 61 9.13 -5.95 11.32
C THR A 61 9.01 -7.36 10.74
N ILE A 62 9.63 -7.63 9.57
CA ILE A 62 9.63 -8.95 8.92
C ILE A 62 11.03 -9.28 8.39
N ASN A 63 11.47 -10.50 8.62
CA ASN A 63 12.75 -11.02 8.10
C ASN A 63 12.69 -11.23 6.58
N ASN A 64 13.84 -11.08 5.90
CA ASN A 64 13.99 -11.33 4.46
C ASN A 64 13.10 -10.48 3.55
N LEU A 65 12.78 -9.25 3.95
CA LEU A 65 12.00 -8.28 3.17
C LEU A 65 12.52 -8.09 1.73
N SER A 66 13.83 -8.20 1.52
CA SER A 66 14.46 -8.09 0.20
C SER A 66 13.86 -9.04 -0.84
N ARG A 67 13.36 -10.21 -0.41
CA ARG A 67 12.70 -11.22 -1.27
C ARG A 67 11.26 -10.85 -1.65
N ARG A 68 10.71 -9.75 -1.13
CA ARG A 68 9.31 -9.31 -1.31
C ARG A 68 9.18 -7.97 -2.05
N ARG A 69 10.29 -7.29 -2.34
CA ARG A 69 10.26 -5.94 -2.93
C ARG A 69 9.71 -5.97 -4.35
N LEU A 70 8.91 -4.97 -4.70
CA LEU A 70 8.35 -4.77 -6.03
C LEU A 70 8.79 -3.41 -6.57
N ILE A 71 9.14 -3.35 -7.85
CA ILE A 71 9.22 -2.07 -8.58
C ILE A 71 7.79 -1.73 -9.00
N ARG A 72 7.39 -0.46 -8.87
CA ARG A 72 6.02 -0.02 -9.20
C ARG A 72 6.06 1.16 -10.14
N LEU A 73 5.26 1.07 -11.20
CA LEU A 73 4.93 2.19 -12.07
C LEU A 73 3.41 2.33 -12.09
N GLY A 74 2.91 3.41 -11.50
CA GLY A 74 1.49 3.71 -11.46
C GLY A 74 1.15 4.86 -12.39
N LEU A 75 0.12 4.69 -13.21
CA LEU A 75 -0.38 5.68 -14.17
C LEU A 75 -1.87 5.91 -13.87
N PRO A 76 -2.22 7.04 -13.23
CA PRO A 76 -3.62 7.42 -13.04
C PRO A 76 -4.33 7.59 -14.39
N TYR A 77 -5.62 7.24 -14.45
CA TYR A 77 -6.48 7.52 -15.59
C TYR A 77 -7.81 8.13 -15.14
N GLY A 78 -8.46 8.79 -16.09
CA GLY A 78 -9.69 9.54 -15.84
C GLY A 78 -9.44 10.91 -15.22
N PRO A 79 -10.48 11.78 -15.20
CA PRO A 79 -10.37 13.10 -14.61
C PRO A 79 -10.26 13.02 -13.09
N LEU A 80 -9.44 13.92 -12.52
CA LEU A 80 -9.32 14.07 -11.08
C LEU A 80 -10.65 14.57 -10.51
N LEU A 81 -11.13 13.92 -9.46
CA LEU A 81 -12.24 14.42 -8.66
C LEU A 81 -11.72 15.50 -7.69
N PRO A 82 -12.23 16.75 -7.73
CA PRO A 82 -11.82 17.78 -6.80
C PRO A 82 -12.04 17.38 -5.33
N GLU A 83 -11.24 17.92 -4.43
CA GLU A 83 -11.39 17.59 -3.01
C GLU A 83 -12.71 18.13 -2.44
N GLY A 84 -13.42 17.29 -1.69
CA GLY A 84 -14.68 17.66 -1.05
C GLY A 84 -15.92 17.54 -1.94
N THR A 85 -15.77 17.17 -3.21
CA THR A 85 -16.93 16.91 -4.09
C THR A 85 -17.43 15.47 -3.93
N PRO A 86 -18.75 15.22 -4.06
CA PRO A 86 -19.29 13.87 -4.09
C PRO A 86 -18.77 13.10 -5.31
N ASP A 87 -18.92 11.77 -5.28
CA ASP A 87 -18.64 10.94 -6.45
C ASP A 87 -19.56 11.34 -7.61
N ASP A 88 -18.96 11.67 -8.74
CA ASP A 88 -19.64 12.08 -9.98
C ASP A 88 -19.91 10.88 -10.92
N GLY A 89 -19.52 9.67 -10.51
CA GLY A 89 -19.74 8.44 -11.28
C GLY A 89 -18.83 8.28 -12.51
N MET A 90 -17.87 9.18 -12.74
CA MET A 90 -16.94 9.04 -13.86
C MET A 90 -15.90 7.95 -13.58
N ASP A 91 -15.54 7.19 -14.63
CA ASP A 91 -14.52 6.16 -14.53
C ASP A 91 -13.14 6.76 -14.30
N ARG A 92 -12.47 6.30 -13.24
CA ARG A 92 -11.17 6.77 -12.79
C ARG A 92 -10.45 5.71 -11.98
N GLY A 93 -9.13 5.75 -12.02
CA GLY A 93 -8.33 4.83 -11.25
C GLY A 93 -6.86 4.90 -11.57
N ILE A 94 -6.20 3.75 -11.45
CA ILE A 94 -4.78 3.60 -11.71
C ILE A 94 -4.51 2.33 -12.51
N ALA A 95 -3.79 2.46 -13.62
CA ALA A 95 -3.12 1.34 -14.26
C ALA A 95 -1.76 1.17 -13.57
N ILE A 96 -1.49 -0.01 -13.00
CA ILE A 96 -0.26 -0.24 -12.24
C ILE A 96 0.52 -1.42 -12.83
N PHE A 97 1.81 -1.20 -13.04
CA PHE A 97 2.77 -2.22 -13.44
C PHE A 97 3.67 -2.54 -12.26
N PHE A 98 3.82 -3.84 -11.98
CA PHE A 98 4.72 -4.36 -10.96
C PHE A 98 5.88 -5.10 -11.61
N GLY A 99 7.11 -4.64 -11.37
CA GLY A 99 8.34 -5.31 -11.79
C GLY A 99 8.86 -6.22 -10.67
N CYS A 100 9.11 -7.50 -10.99
CA CYS A 100 9.63 -8.48 -10.04
C CYS A 100 10.31 -9.65 -10.76
N ALA A 101 11.09 -10.44 -10.02
CA ALA A 101 11.75 -11.64 -10.56
C ALA A 101 10.91 -12.91 -10.39
N SER A 102 9.99 -12.94 -9.42
CA SER A 102 9.12 -14.07 -9.14
C SER A 102 7.75 -13.59 -8.68
N LEU A 103 6.72 -13.83 -9.50
CA LEU A 103 5.34 -13.44 -9.21
C LEU A 103 4.87 -14.03 -7.88
N SER A 104 5.06 -15.34 -7.69
CA SER A 104 4.62 -16.06 -6.50
C SER A 104 5.29 -15.57 -5.21
N ARG A 105 6.58 -15.23 -5.26
CA ARG A 105 7.31 -14.78 -4.07
C ARG A 105 7.11 -13.30 -3.75
N GLN A 106 6.68 -12.50 -4.71
CA GLN A 106 6.65 -11.04 -4.59
C GLN A 106 5.21 -10.52 -4.76
N PHE A 107 4.69 -10.47 -5.99
CA PHE A 107 3.38 -9.88 -6.24
C PHE A 107 2.24 -10.65 -5.57
N GLU A 108 2.15 -11.96 -5.80
CA GLU A 108 1.07 -12.79 -5.27
C GLU A 108 1.16 -12.91 -3.74
N PHE A 109 2.38 -13.02 -3.20
CA PHE A 109 2.59 -13.04 -1.75
C PHE A 109 2.13 -11.74 -1.10
N VAL A 110 2.53 -10.58 -1.64
CA VAL A 110 2.10 -9.28 -1.09
C VAL A 110 0.58 -9.14 -1.16
N GLN A 111 -0.04 -9.49 -2.30
CA GLN A 111 -1.50 -9.44 -2.43
C GLN A 111 -2.22 -10.38 -1.46
N LYS A 112 -1.81 -11.64 -1.39
CA LYS A 112 -2.48 -12.67 -0.60
C LYS A 112 -2.18 -12.54 0.89
N ASP A 113 -0.91 -12.58 1.25
CA ASP A 113 -0.47 -12.76 2.63
C ASP A 113 -0.30 -11.44 3.38
N TRP A 114 -0.14 -10.33 2.68
CA TRP A 114 -0.03 -9.00 3.31
C TRP A 114 -1.26 -8.13 3.12
N ILE A 115 -1.85 -8.07 1.94
CA ILE A 115 -2.99 -7.18 1.67
C ILE A 115 -4.32 -7.82 2.11
N ASN A 116 -4.58 -9.05 1.67
CA ASN A 116 -5.88 -9.71 1.87
C ASN A 116 -5.93 -10.64 3.10
N ALA A 117 -4.80 -10.97 3.73
CA ALA A 117 -4.82 -11.79 4.94
C ALA A 117 -5.46 -11.01 6.12
N PRO A 118 -6.54 -11.49 6.74
CA PRO A 118 -7.16 -10.80 7.88
C PRO A 118 -6.27 -10.81 9.12
N LYS A 119 -5.40 -11.83 9.22
CA LYS A 119 -4.38 -11.95 10.27
C LYS A 119 -3.06 -11.35 9.80
N PHE A 120 -2.61 -10.30 10.45
CA PHE A 120 -1.36 -9.63 10.12
C PHE A 120 -0.79 -8.89 11.34
N GLN A 121 0.38 -9.29 11.82
CA GLN A 121 1.12 -8.62 12.91
C GLN A 121 0.25 -8.26 14.14
N GLY A 122 -0.50 -9.23 14.65
CA GLY A 122 -1.37 -9.05 15.83
C GLY A 122 -2.77 -8.47 15.52
N LEU A 123 -3.09 -8.24 14.25
CA LEU A 123 -4.46 -8.03 13.78
C LEU A 123 -5.11 -9.38 13.45
N ASP A 124 -6.44 -9.44 13.57
CA ASP A 124 -7.21 -10.69 13.38
C ASP A 124 -8.27 -10.61 12.26
N GLN A 125 -8.86 -9.43 12.04
CA GLN A 125 -10.00 -9.22 11.14
C GLN A 125 -9.81 -7.98 10.28
N ASP A 126 -8.55 -7.68 9.93
CA ASP A 126 -8.20 -6.45 9.24
C ASP A 126 -7.59 -6.80 7.89
N LYS A 127 -8.13 -6.21 6.81
CA LYS A 127 -7.54 -6.22 5.47
C LYS A 127 -6.95 -4.86 5.14
N ASP A 128 -6.12 -4.77 4.12
CA ASP A 128 -5.59 -3.49 3.64
C ASP A 128 -6.76 -2.54 3.33
N PRO A 129 -6.85 -1.35 3.94
CA PRO A 129 -8.02 -0.50 3.86
C PRO A 129 -8.21 0.19 2.50
N ILE A 130 -7.24 0.10 1.59
CA ILE A 130 -7.28 0.77 0.29
C ILE A 130 -7.52 -0.25 -0.82
N VAL A 131 -6.70 -1.29 -0.88
CA VAL A 131 -6.68 -2.27 -1.99
C VAL A 131 -7.08 -3.69 -1.59
N GLY A 132 -7.42 -3.90 -0.32
CA GLY A 132 -7.96 -5.17 0.14
C GLY A 132 -9.29 -5.49 -0.54
N ASP A 133 -9.56 -6.77 -0.74
CA ASP A 133 -10.82 -7.28 -1.28
C ASP A 133 -11.97 -7.23 -0.26
N HIS A 134 -12.25 -6.03 0.26
CA HIS A 134 -13.33 -5.79 1.22
C HIS A 134 -14.69 -6.14 0.63
N ASP A 135 -15.53 -6.75 1.45
CA ASP A 135 -16.95 -7.08 1.19
C ASP A 135 -17.86 -6.45 2.27
N GLY A 136 -17.33 -5.52 3.07
CA GLY A 136 -18.00 -4.90 4.21
C GLY A 136 -17.91 -5.69 5.52
N THR A 137 -17.24 -6.84 5.57
CA THR A 137 -17.11 -7.64 6.80
C THR A 137 -15.84 -7.35 7.61
N TYR A 138 -14.81 -6.81 6.95
CA TYR A 138 -13.49 -6.58 7.55
C TYR A 138 -13.36 -5.20 8.21
N ASN A 139 -12.37 -5.11 9.10
CA ASN A 139 -12.09 -3.94 9.90
C ASN A 139 -10.86 -3.17 9.41
N MET A 140 -10.73 -1.96 9.93
CA MET A 140 -9.45 -1.24 10.01
C MET A 140 -9.25 -0.72 11.43
N THR A 141 -8.25 -1.28 12.11
CA THR A 141 -7.88 -0.96 13.48
C THR A 141 -6.80 0.12 13.51
N ILE A 142 -7.14 1.24 14.14
CA ILE A 142 -6.23 2.34 14.45
C ILE A 142 -5.79 2.18 15.91
N GLN A 143 -4.52 1.85 16.11
CA GLN A 143 -3.96 1.71 17.45
C GLN A 143 -3.99 3.05 18.18
N LYS A 144 -4.52 3.04 19.40
CA LYS A 144 -4.64 4.20 20.29
C LYS A 144 -4.67 3.73 21.73
N ARG A 145 -4.18 4.57 22.65
CA ARG A 145 -4.30 4.39 24.10
C ARG A 145 -5.33 5.38 24.69
N PRO A 146 -6.08 4.99 25.73
CA PRO A 146 -6.11 3.66 26.36
C PRO A 146 -6.84 2.61 25.52
N ILE A 147 -7.77 3.03 24.65
CA ILE A 147 -8.61 2.14 23.86
C ILE A 147 -8.36 2.38 22.36
N LYS A 148 -8.18 1.28 21.61
CA LYS A 148 -8.05 1.30 20.15
C LYS A 148 -9.33 1.76 19.47
N LYS A 149 -9.21 2.39 18.29
CA LYS A 149 -10.36 2.72 17.44
C LYS A 149 -10.45 1.70 16.31
N THR A 150 -11.62 1.10 16.11
CA THR A 150 -11.85 0.17 14.99
C THR A 150 -12.90 0.75 14.07
N LEU A 151 -12.55 0.91 12.79
CA LEU A 151 -13.49 1.18 11.71
C LEU A 151 -14.03 -0.15 11.22
N ARG A 152 -15.35 -0.30 11.20
CA ARG A 152 -16.04 -1.52 10.74
C ARG A 152 -16.75 -1.22 9.43
N GLY A 153 -17.05 -2.26 8.64
CA GLY A 153 -17.83 -2.08 7.42
C GLY A 153 -17.11 -1.25 6.37
N LEU A 154 -15.78 -1.39 6.26
CA LEU A 154 -15.05 -0.64 5.24
C LEU A 154 -15.58 -1.03 3.85
N PRO A 155 -16.01 -0.04 3.03
CA PRO A 155 -16.35 -0.33 1.65
C PRO A 155 -15.09 -0.62 0.85
N ARG A 156 -15.26 -1.25 -0.31
CA ARG A 156 -14.20 -1.41 -1.28
C ARG A 156 -13.98 -0.10 -2.03
N PHE A 157 -12.84 0.57 -1.81
CA PHE A 157 -12.48 1.81 -2.53
C PHE A 157 -11.86 1.55 -3.90
N THR A 158 -11.31 0.36 -4.13
CA THR A 158 -10.68 0.00 -5.40
C THR A 158 -11.24 -1.31 -5.94
N THR A 159 -11.62 -1.33 -7.22
CA THR A 159 -12.11 -2.54 -7.89
C THR A 159 -11.17 -2.91 -9.02
N VAL A 160 -10.66 -4.14 -9.01
CA VAL A 160 -9.83 -4.68 -10.11
C VAL A 160 -10.73 -4.87 -11.33
N LYS A 161 -10.42 -4.15 -12.42
CA LYS A 161 -11.13 -4.25 -13.71
C LYS A 161 -10.53 -5.30 -14.65
N GLY A 162 -9.26 -5.67 -14.42
CA GLY A 162 -8.53 -6.64 -15.21
C GLY A 162 -7.05 -6.64 -14.83
N GLY A 163 -6.32 -7.61 -15.38
CA GLY A 163 -4.89 -7.74 -15.17
C GLY A 163 -4.33 -8.91 -15.97
N ALA A 164 -3.04 -8.90 -16.20
CA ALA A 164 -2.33 -9.98 -16.87
C ALA A 164 -0.88 -10.04 -16.36
N TYR A 165 -0.28 -11.23 -16.46
CA TYR A 165 1.14 -11.43 -16.21
C TYR A 165 1.90 -11.41 -17.52
N PHE A 166 2.96 -10.61 -17.54
CA PHE A 166 3.83 -10.44 -18.69
C PHE A 166 5.25 -10.81 -18.32
N PHE A 167 6.00 -11.30 -19.31
CA PHE A 167 7.43 -11.45 -19.23
C PHE A 167 8.08 -10.37 -20.09
N LEU A 168 9.01 -9.61 -19.52
CA LEU A 168 9.81 -8.62 -20.24
C LEU A 168 11.21 -9.20 -20.46
N PRO A 169 11.52 -9.73 -21.66
CA PRO A 169 12.84 -10.27 -21.93
C PRO A 169 13.88 -9.16 -22.00
N GLY A 170 15.15 -9.53 -21.84
CA GLY A 170 16.25 -8.63 -22.19
C GLY A 170 16.23 -8.26 -23.68
N LEU A 171 16.81 -7.11 -24.03
CA LEU A 171 16.80 -6.59 -25.41
C LEU A 171 17.36 -7.58 -26.43
N GLN A 172 18.36 -8.38 -26.06
CA GLN A 172 18.91 -9.41 -26.95
C GLN A 172 17.90 -10.53 -27.23
N ALA A 173 17.21 -11.02 -26.19
CA ALA A 173 16.17 -12.05 -26.34
C ALA A 173 14.98 -11.54 -27.16
N LEU A 174 14.58 -10.27 -26.98
CA LEU A 174 13.54 -9.64 -27.81
C LEU A 174 13.94 -9.62 -29.30
N ARG A 175 15.18 -9.23 -29.62
CA ARG A 175 15.68 -9.24 -31.01
C ARG A 175 15.67 -10.64 -31.61
N LEU A 176 16.06 -11.65 -30.83
CA LEU A 176 16.04 -13.05 -31.27
C LEU A 176 14.61 -13.54 -31.55
N LEU A 177 13.65 -13.21 -30.67
CA LEU A 177 12.25 -13.59 -30.85
C LEU A 177 11.58 -12.88 -32.03
N ALA A 178 11.97 -11.62 -32.32
CA ALA A 178 11.39 -10.83 -33.40
C ALA A 178 11.92 -11.21 -34.79
N ASN A 179 13.12 -11.77 -34.88
CA ASN A 179 13.75 -12.21 -36.12
C ASN A 179 13.58 -13.72 -36.40
N GLY A 180 12.78 -14.41 -35.57
CA GLY A 180 12.48 -15.85 -35.69
C GLY A 180 11.41 -16.14 -36.73
#